data_AF-A0A4R0YR79-F1
#
_entry.id   AF-A0A4R0YR79-F1
#
_cell.length_a   1.000
_cell.length_b   1.000
_cell.length_c   1.000
_cell.angle_alpha   90.00
_cell.angle_beta   90.00
_cell.angle_gamma   90.00
#
_symmetry.space_group_name_H-M   'P 1'
#
loop_
_entity.id
_entity.type
_entity.pdbx_description
1 polymer ?
#
loop_
_entity_poly.entity_id
_entity_poly.type
_entity_poly.pdbx_seq_one_letter_code
_entity_poly.pdbx_strand_id
1 'polypeptide(L)'
;MHVTHKGIAATPLLGILIATSIIVASGSAWAFAQGHPPGAAFWTLWGLVFVTITVMWILADAKSQPKAKAHESGAVIFIFWFVYLPYYLFRTRKLRGLLWLLGFALLFYLGAAAQWMTYAVMGKS
;
A
#
# COMPACT_ATOMS: atom_id res chain seq x y z
N MET A 1 9.49 15.49 31.16
CA MET A 1 8.19 15.19 30.52
C MET A 1 8.45 14.55 29.17
N HIS A 2 8.36 13.22 29.07
CA HIS A 2 8.57 12.50 27.81
C HIS A 2 7.21 12.36 27.12
N VAL A 3 6.88 13.29 26.22
CA VAL A 3 5.65 13.19 25.41
C VAL A 3 5.85 12.06 24.41
N THR A 4 5.34 10.88 24.73
CA THR A 4 5.32 9.75 23.80
C THR A 4 4.27 9.99 22.73
N HIS A 5 4.67 10.52 21.57
CA HIS A 5 3.87 10.61 20.33
C HIS A 5 3.57 9.21 19.74
N LYS A 6 3.00 8.29 20.53
CA LYS A 6 3.03 6.84 20.30
C LYS A 6 1.99 6.28 19.31
N GLY A 7 1.22 7.10 18.60
CA GLY A 7 0.21 6.60 17.66
C GLY A 7 -0.17 7.51 16.50
N ILE A 8 0.38 8.73 16.43
CA ILE A 8 -0.05 9.74 15.44
C ILE A 8 0.61 9.50 14.08
N ALA A 9 1.73 8.78 13.99
CA ALA A 9 2.48 8.64 12.75
C ALA A 9 1.94 7.56 11.79
N ALA A 10 1.21 6.54 12.27
CA ALA A 10 0.74 5.44 11.42
C ALA A 10 -0.49 5.85 10.57
N THR A 11 -1.47 6.52 11.18
CA THR A 11 -2.68 6.98 10.48
C THR A 11 -2.42 7.88 9.27
N PRO A 12 -1.55 8.92 9.32
CA PRO A 12 -1.27 9.74 8.15
C PRO A 12 -0.56 8.96 7.04
N LEU A 13 0.25 7.94 7.37
CA LEU A 13 0.87 7.08 6.35
C LEU A 13 -0.17 6.25 5.58
N LEU A 14 -1.23 5.78 6.24
CA LEU A 14 -2.36 5.16 5.54
C LEU A 14 -3.11 6.18 4.67
N GLY A 15 -3.32 7.39 5.18
CA GLY A 15 -3.93 8.48 4.40
C GLY A 15 -3.13 8.79 3.14
N ILE A 16 -1.80 8.89 3.26
CA ILE A 16 -0.89 9.07 2.13
C ILE A 16 -0.98 7.89 1.17
N LEU A 17 -0.94 6.65 1.66
CA LEU A 17 -1.05 5.46 0.82
C LEU A 17 -2.35 5.44 0.00
N ILE A 18 -3.47 5.76 0.64
CA ILE A 18 -4.78 5.86 -0.01
C ILE A 18 -4.76 6.97 -1.06
N ALA A 19 -4.31 8.17 -0.70
CA ALA A 19 -4.25 9.30 -1.62
C ALA A 19 -3.37 9.01 -2.84
N THR A 20 -2.17 8.44 -2.64
CA THR A 20 -1.28 8.06 -3.75
C THR A 20 -1.89 6.96 -4.61
N SER A 21 -2.57 5.97 -4.01
CA SER A 21 -3.27 4.92 -4.77
C SER A 21 -4.37 5.49 -5.67
N ILE A 22 -5.14 6.45 -5.16
CA ILE A 22 -6.17 7.16 -5.93
C ILE A 22 -5.54 7.98 -7.07
N ILE A 23 -4.46 8.71 -6.79
CA ILE A 23 -3.74 9.51 -7.80
C ILE A 23 -3.22 8.60 -8.92
N VAL A 24 -2.59 7.48 -8.57
CA VAL A 24 -2.10 6.49 -9.54
C VAL A 24 -3.24 5.90 -10.34
N ALA A 25 -4.38 5.60 -9.70
CA ALA A 25 -5.54 5.07 -10.40
C ALA A 25 -6.16 6.06 -11.39
N SER A 26 -6.43 7.27 -10.96
CA SER A 26 -6.95 8.34 -11.83
C SER A 26 -5.97 8.66 -12.96
N GLY A 27 -4.68 8.79 -12.65
CA GLY A 27 -3.64 9.10 -13.64
C GLY A 27 -3.44 7.99 -14.67
N SER A 28 -3.41 6.73 -14.23
CA SER A 28 -3.26 5.57 -15.13
C SER A 28 -4.47 5.36 -16.03
N ALA A 29 -5.68 5.58 -15.52
CA ALA A 29 -6.91 5.54 -16.30
C ALA A 29 -6.98 6.67 -17.35
N TRP A 30 -6.61 7.90 -16.95
CA TRP A 30 -6.59 9.06 -17.84
C TRP A 30 -5.53 8.95 -18.94
N ALA A 31 -4.33 8.46 -18.61
CA ALA A 31 -3.28 8.20 -19.59
C ALA A 31 -3.70 7.11 -20.58
N PHE A 32 -4.33 6.04 -20.09
CA PHE A 32 -4.87 4.97 -20.94
C PHE A 32 -5.98 5.50 -21.88
N ALA A 33 -6.88 6.34 -21.37
CA ALA A 33 -7.95 6.95 -22.17
C ALA A 33 -7.43 7.83 -23.33
N GLN A 34 -6.21 8.36 -23.21
CA GLN A 34 -5.54 9.12 -24.28
C GLN A 34 -4.72 8.24 -25.22
N GLY A 35 -4.76 6.91 -25.09
CA GLY A 35 -3.96 5.99 -25.89
C GLY A 35 -2.50 5.87 -25.44
N HIS A 36 -2.15 6.37 -24.26
CA HIS A 36 -0.82 6.30 -23.67
C HIS A 36 -0.81 5.40 -22.44
N PRO A 37 -0.87 4.06 -22.60
CA PRO A 37 -0.86 3.15 -21.46
C PRO A 37 0.46 3.29 -20.67
N PRO A 38 0.40 3.46 -19.34
CA PRO A 38 1.54 3.39 -18.45
C PRO A 38 2.38 2.13 -18.67
N GLY A 39 3.67 2.33 -18.97
CA GLY A 39 4.62 1.25 -19.21
C GLY A 39 5.11 0.56 -17.94
N ALA A 40 5.92 -0.49 -18.11
CA ALA A 40 6.45 -1.29 -17.01
C ALA A 40 7.22 -0.48 -15.96
N ALA A 41 8.02 0.51 -16.39
CA ALA A 41 8.78 1.37 -15.47
C ALA A 41 7.89 2.14 -14.48
N PHE A 42 6.71 2.61 -14.94
CA PHE A 42 5.74 3.28 -14.08
C PHE A 42 5.21 2.33 -13.00
N TRP A 43 4.85 1.10 -13.37
CA TRP A 43 4.36 0.10 -12.42
C TRP A 43 5.42 -0.36 -11.43
N THR A 44 6.67 -0.50 -11.88
CA THR A 44 7.81 -0.78 -10.99
C THR A 44 8.02 0.35 -9.98
N LEU A 45 7.99 1.61 -10.45
CA LEU A 45 8.12 2.78 -9.57
C LEU A 45 6.95 2.86 -8.57
N TRP A 46 5.71 2.63 -9.04
CA TRP A 46 4.54 2.55 -8.17
C TRP A 46 4.73 1.48 -7.09
N GLY A 47 5.18 0.29 -7.48
CA GLY A 47 5.46 -0.79 -6.53
C GLY A 47 6.48 -0.40 -5.47
N LEU A 48 7.57 0.25 -5.86
CA LEU A 48 8.59 0.74 -4.92
C LEU A 48 8.03 1.78 -3.95
N VAL A 49 7.25 2.75 -4.45
CA VAL A 49 6.61 3.78 -3.61
C VAL A 49 5.63 3.15 -2.63
N PHE A 50 4.78 2.24 -3.11
CA PHE A 50 3.79 1.54 -2.30
C PHE A 50 4.45 0.72 -1.18
N VAL A 51 5.48 -0.07 -1.51
CA VAL A 51 6.22 -0.88 -0.52
C VAL A 51 6.92 0.03 0.49
N THR A 52 7.51 1.14 0.05
CA THR A 52 8.18 2.10 0.95
C THR A 52 7.20 2.67 1.98
N ILE A 53 6.05 3.18 1.53
CA ILE A 53 5.03 3.74 2.42
C ILE A 53 4.47 2.66 3.35
N THR A 54 4.25 1.45 2.83
CA THR A 54 3.77 0.31 3.62
C THR A 54 4.76 -0.10 4.71
N VAL A 55 6.06 -0.18 4.40
CA VAL A 55 7.11 -0.48 5.38
C VAL A 55 7.17 0.61 6.45
N MET A 56 7.13 1.89 6.05
CA MET A 56 7.09 3.00 7.00
C MET A 56 5.85 2.92 7.90
N TRP A 57 4.70 2.55 7.34
CA TRP A 57 3.47 2.35 8.10
C TRP A 57 3.64 1.20 9.11
N ILE A 58 4.16 0.04 8.69
CA ILE A 58 4.42 -1.10 9.59
C ILE A 58 5.33 -0.69 10.75
N LEU A 59 6.43 0.02 10.46
CA LEU A 59 7.38 0.49 11.48
C LEU A 59 6.72 1.49 12.44
N ALA A 60 5.86 2.38 11.94
CA ALA A 60 5.12 3.32 12.77
C ALA A 60 4.05 2.62 13.62
N ASP A 61 3.32 1.68 13.03
CA ASP A 61 2.26 0.90 13.70
C ASP A 61 2.85 -0.04 14.76
N ALA A 62 3.99 -0.68 14.47
CA ALA A 62 4.68 -1.60 15.38
C ALA A 62 5.10 -0.93 16.70
N LYS A 63 5.49 0.35 16.66
CA LYS A 63 5.81 1.14 17.86
C LYS A 63 4.63 1.26 18.84
N SER A 64 3.41 1.19 18.34
CA SER A 64 2.18 1.24 19.14
C SER A 64 1.73 -0.14 19.62
N GLN A 65 2.32 -1.23 19.10
CA GLN A 65 1.88 -2.60 19.33
C GLN A 65 2.92 -3.45 20.08
N PRO A 66 2.71 -3.76 21.38
CA PRO A 66 3.66 -4.55 22.18
C PRO A 66 4.00 -5.91 21.58
N LYS A 67 3.06 -6.52 20.84
CA LYS A 67 3.20 -7.85 20.24
C LYS A 67 4.05 -7.88 18.98
N ALA A 68 4.30 -6.72 18.36
CA ALA A 68 5.02 -6.57 17.09
C ALA A 68 6.50 -6.21 17.26
N LYS A 69 6.93 -5.88 18.49
CA LYS A 69 8.24 -5.30 18.82
C LYS A 69 9.46 -6.23 18.59
N ALA A 70 9.25 -7.44 18.08
CA ALA A 70 10.32 -8.40 17.84
C ALA A 70 10.73 -8.35 16.36
N HIS A 71 11.94 -7.86 16.10
CA HIS A 71 12.63 -7.75 14.80
C HIS A 71 12.22 -6.55 13.90
N GLU A 72 12.85 -5.39 14.12
CA GLU A 72 12.57 -4.14 13.38
C GLU A 72 13.75 -3.68 12.50
N SER A 73 14.27 -4.54 11.64
CA SER A 73 15.12 -4.05 10.54
C SER A 73 14.22 -3.68 9.37
N GLY A 74 13.97 -2.38 9.15
CA GLY A 74 13.14 -1.88 8.05
C GLY A 74 13.53 -2.43 6.67
N ALA A 75 14.83 -2.68 6.46
CA ALA A 75 15.35 -3.31 5.25
C ALA A 75 14.83 -4.76 5.04
N VAL A 76 14.72 -5.54 6.11
CA VAL A 76 14.18 -6.91 6.05
C VAL A 76 12.71 -6.87 5.68
N ILE A 77 11.95 -5.94 6.28
CA ILE A 77 10.53 -5.73 5.95
C ILE A 77 10.39 -5.30 4.49
N PHE A 78 11.28 -4.43 3.99
CA PHE A 78 11.26 -3.96 2.60
C PHE A 78 11.53 -5.10 1.61
N ILE A 79 12.53 -5.94 1.85
CA ILE A 79 12.89 -7.04 0.96
C ILE A 79 11.81 -8.14 1.01
N PHE A 80 11.36 -8.51 2.21
CA PHE A 80 10.42 -9.61 2.42
C PHE A 80 8.98 -9.12 2.63
N TRP A 81 8.61 -7.96 2.09
CA TRP A 81 7.33 -7.31 2.37
C TRP A 81 6.13 -8.20 2.09
N PHE A 82 6.18 -9.00 1.01
CA PHE A 82 5.09 -9.89 0.61
C PHE A 82 4.79 -10.97 1.66
N VAL A 83 5.81 -11.46 2.37
CA VAL A 83 5.65 -12.46 3.44
C VAL A 83 5.44 -11.78 4.79
N TYR A 84 6.14 -10.67 5.02
CA TYR A 84 6.14 -9.96 6.29
C TYR A 84 4.81 -9.25 6.55
N LEU A 85 4.21 -8.60 5.54
CA LEU A 85 2.94 -7.89 5.72
C LEU A 85 1.80 -8.82 6.16
N PRO A 86 1.56 -9.99 5.53
CA PRO A 86 0.59 -10.97 6.02
C PRO A 86 0.89 -11.47 7.43
N TYR A 87 2.13 -11.83 7.69
CA TYR A 87 2.56 -12.29 9.00
C TYR A 87 2.33 -11.22 10.08
N TYR A 88 2.70 -9.97 9.80
CA TYR A 88 2.54 -8.84 10.70
C TYR A 88 1.06 -8.57 11.01
N LEU A 89 0.21 -8.55 9.98
CA LEU A 89 -1.22 -8.31 10.14
C LEU A 89 -1.91 -9.45 10.90
N PHE A 90 -1.53 -10.70 10.64
CA PHE A 90 -2.06 -11.84 11.37
C PHE A 90 -1.64 -11.81 12.85
N ARG A 91 -0.39 -11.47 13.13
CA ARG A 91 0.16 -11.40 14.49
C ARG A 91 -0.44 -10.26 15.31
N THR A 92 -0.67 -9.10 14.70
CA THR A 92 -1.20 -7.91 15.39
C THR A 92 -2.73 -7.90 15.48
N ARG A 93 -3.42 -8.30 14.41
CA ARG A 93 -4.86 -8.10 14.23
C ARG A 93 -5.66 -9.40 14.03
N LYS A 94 -5.02 -10.58 14.02
CA LYS A 94 -5.65 -11.90 13.81
C LYS A 94 -6.48 -11.94 12.52
N LEU A 95 -7.70 -12.50 12.55
CA LEU A 95 -8.64 -12.56 11.43
C LEU A 95 -8.97 -11.19 10.83
N ARG A 96 -8.99 -10.11 11.63
CA ARG A 96 -9.16 -8.75 11.08
C ARG A 96 -7.98 -8.36 10.20
N GLY A 97 -6.81 -8.94 10.39
CA GLY A 97 -5.65 -8.78 9.51
C GLY A 97 -5.91 -9.19 8.06
N LEU A 98 -6.84 -10.12 7.81
CA LEU A 98 -7.21 -10.52 6.46
C LEU A 98 -7.95 -9.40 5.72
N LEU A 99 -8.83 -8.66 6.41
CA LEU A 99 -9.49 -7.47 5.85
C LEU A 99 -8.47 -6.37 5.53
N TRP A 100 -7.45 -6.21 6.38
CA TRP A 100 -6.36 -5.28 6.12
C TRP A 100 -5.53 -5.70 4.91
N LEU A 101 -5.19 -6.99 4.79
CA LEU A 101 -4.49 -7.52 3.61
C LEU A 101 -5.28 -7.27 2.33
N LEU A 102 -6.58 -7.53 2.36
CA LEU A 102 -7.46 -7.23 1.25
C LEU A 102 -7.45 -5.74 0.91
N GLY A 103 -7.48 -4.86 1.92
CA GLY A 103 -7.36 -3.41 1.74
C GLY A 103 -6.05 -3.00 1.06
N PHE A 104 -4.90 -3.52 1.52
CA PHE A 104 -3.60 -3.26 0.87
C PHE A 104 -3.57 -3.79 -0.57
N ALA A 105 -4.10 -4.99 -0.81
CA ALA A 105 -4.17 -5.54 -2.16
C ALA A 105 -5.04 -4.68 -3.08
N LEU A 106 -6.21 -4.25 -2.61
CA LEU A 106 -7.10 -3.36 -3.35
C LEU A 106 -6.41 -2.03 -3.69
N LEU A 107 -5.73 -1.41 -2.73
CA LEU A 107 -4.99 -0.17 -2.96
C LEU A 107 -3.85 -0.35 -3.97
N PHE A 108 -3.10 -1.44 -3.87
CA PHE A 108 -2.00 -1.75 -4.79
C PHE A 108 -2.48 -1.94 -6.23
N TYR A 109 -3.57 -2.68 -6.42
CA TYR A 109 -4.12 -3.02 -7.74
C TYR A 109 -5.14 -2.00 -8.26
N LEU A 110 -5.49 -0.97 -7.49
CA LEU A 110 -6.52 0.01 -7.86
C LEU A 110 -6.24 0.65 -9.22
N GLY A 111 -4.97 0.99 -9.50
CA GLY A 111 -4.62 1.61 -10.76
C GLY A 111 -4.75 0.68 -11.96
N ALA A 112 -4.26 -0.55 -11.84
CA ALA A 112 -4.47 -1.55 -12.89
C ALA A 112 -5.97 -1.78 -13.12
N ALA A 113 -6.75 -1.97 -12.04
CA ALA A 113 -8.19 -2.16 -12.12
C ALA A 113 -8.90 -1.01 -12.84
N ALA A 114 -8.49 0.24 -12.59
CA ALA A 114 -9.03 1.41 -13.28
C ALA A 114 -8.80 1.37 -14.80
N GLN A 115 -7.64 0.88 -15.24
CA GLN A 115 -7.35 0.69 -16.67
C GLN A 115 -8.17 -0.43 -17.30
N TRP A 116 -8.31 -1.55 -16.61
CA TRP A 116 -9.15 -2.64 -17.09
C TRP A 116 -10.61 -2.19 -17.25
N MET A 117 -11.10 -1.34 -16.34
CA MET A 117 -12.43 -0.73 -16.44
C MET A 117 -12.53 0.22 -17.65
N THR A 118 -11.56 1.09 -17.89
CA THR A 118 -11.59 1.98 -19.08
C THR A 118 -11.52 1.19 -20.37
N TYR A 119 -10.69 0.15 -20.44
CA TYR A 119 -10.65 -0.78 -21.57
C TYR A 119 -12.00 -1.45 -21.81
N ALA A 120 -12.67 -1.95 -20.77
CA ALA A 120 -13.97 -2.59 -20.90
C ALA A 120 -15.11 -1.64 -21.35
N VAL A 121 -14.96 -0.34 -21.08
CA VAL A 121 -15.90 0.71 -21.54
C VAL A 121 -15.62 1.11 -22.97
N MET A 122 -14.36 1.37 -23.32
CA MET A 122 -13.96 1.84 -24.66
C MET A 122 -13.95 0.73 -25.71
N GLY A 123 -13.66 -0.52 -25.32
CA GLY A 123 -13.68 -1.66 -26.24
C GLY A 123 -15.08 -2.10 -26.67
N LYS A 124 -16.14 -1.41 -26.22
CA LYS A 124 -17.54 -1.65 -26.62
C LYS A 124 -18.06 -0.64 -27.66
N SER A 125 -17.28 0.36 -28.07
CA SER A 125 -17.61 1.31 -29.15
C SER A 125 -16.89 0.97 -30.45
#